data_AF-A0A0G1I5W4-F1
#
_entry.id   AF-A0A0G1I5W4-F1
#
_cell.length_a   1.000
_cell.length_b   1.000
_cell.length_c   1.000
_cell.angle_alpha   90.00
_cell.angle_beta   90.00
_cell.angle_gamma   90.00
#
_symmetry.space_group_name_H-M   'P 1'
#
loop_
_entity.id
_entity.type
_entity.pdbx_description
1 polymer ?
#
loop_
_entity_poly.entity_id
_entity_poly.type
_entity_poly.pdbx_seq_one_letter_code
_entity_poly.pdbx_strand_id
1 'polypeptide(L)'
;MKTTLKTNITVKDICRGFVYNELEGKGLFGLSGKLTIQPEYQRNYIYASDGGKREVAVIESLLKDYPIGLIYFNKVDDNRLEVLDGQQRITSVGRFITDKFAIKDENGMEQYFGGMAKDKQTKILETKLLIYECEGTESQIKEWFKTINIAGVPLVPQE
;
A
#
# COMPACT_ATOMS: atom_id res chain seq x y z
N MET A 1 7.44 20.26 10.77
CA MET A 1 6.74 19.29 9.91
C MET A 1 5.27 19.67 9.84
N LYS A 2 4.71 19.72 8.63
CA LYS A 2 3.30 19.94 8.35
C LYS A 2 2.67 18.59 7.97
N THR A 3 1.51 18.29 8.51
CA THR A 3 0.74 17.08 8.14
C THR A 3 -0.65 17.48 7.67
N THR A 4 -1.13 16.82 6.62
CA THR A 4 -2.46 17.03 6.06
C THR A 4 -3.15 15.69 5.90
N LEU A 5 -4.29 15.49 6.57
CA LEU A 5 -5.10 14.30 6.40
C LEU A 5 -5.88 14.37 5.08
N LYS A 6 -5.78 13.31 4.28
CA LYS A 6 -6.55 13.06 3.06
C LYS A 6 -7.44 11.85 3.31
N THR A 7 -8.74 12.01 3.07
CA THR A 7 -9.77 10.96 3.23
C THR A 7 -10.59 10.73 1.96
N ASN A 8 -10.24 11.42 0.88
CA ASN A 8 -10.91 11.38 -0.41
C ASN A 8 -10.18 10.52 -1.46
N ILE A 9 -9.01 9.96 -1.12
CA ILE A 9 -8.24 9.09 -2.01
C ILE A 9 -8.74 7.66 -1.84
N THR A 10 -9.06 7.00 -2.94
CA THR A 10 -9.52 5.60 -2.96
C THR A 10 -8.40 4.62 -3.31
N VAL A 11 -8.67 3.33 -3.16
CA VAL A 11 -7.83 2.24 -3.70
C VAL A 11 -7.64 2.38 -5.21
N LYS A 12 -8.71 2.71 -5.95
CA LYS A 12 -8.62 2.95 -7.39
C LYS A 12 -7.64 4.07 -7.72
N ASP A 13 -7.67 5.15 -6.96
CA ASP A 13 -6.77 6.28 -7.18
C ASP A 13 -5.32 5.89 -6.89
N ILE A 14 -5.04 5.32 -5.72
CA ILE A 14 -3.68 5.00 -5.30
C ILE A 14 -3.02 3.99 -6.24
N CYS A 15 -3.78 3.02 -6.74
CA CYS A 15 -3.29 2.00 -7.67
C CYS A 15 -3.41 2.40 -9.14
N ARG A 16 -3.88 3.61 -9.46
CA ARG A 16 -3.89 4.07 -10.85
C ARG A 16 -2.45 4.15 -11.37
N GLY A 17 -2.17 3.50 -12.49
CA GLY A 17 -0.80 3.40 -13.01
C GLY A 17 0.12 2.58 -12.12
N PHE A 18 -0.43 1.61 -11.36
CA PHE A 18 0.37 0.71 -10.55
C PHE A 18 1.38 -0.07 -11.40
N VAL A 19 2.64 -0.07 -10.97
CA VAL A 19 3.71 -0.84 -11.60
C VAL A 19 4.36 -1.73 -10.54
N TYR A 20 4.47 -3.02 -10.85
CA TYR A 20 5.15 -4.00 -10.03
C TYR A 20 6.30 -4.63 -10.83
N ASN A 21 7.50 -4.63 -10.26
CA ASN A 21 8.65 -5.34 -10.81
C ASN A 21 8.70 -6.74 -10.21
N GLU A 22 8.39 -7.76 -11.02
CA GLU A 22 8.43 -9.17 -10.59
C GLU A 22 9.84 -9.65 -10.25
N LEU A 23 10.86 -9.17 -10.97
CA LEU A 23 12.26 -9.58 -10.76
C LEU A 23 12.80 -9.08 -9.42
N GLU A 24 12.39 -7.87 -9.03
CA GLU A 24 12.81 -7.24 -7.77
C GLU A 24 11.78 -7.43 -6.64
N GLY A 25 10.62 -8.02 -6.93
CA GLY A 25 9.51 -8.14 -5.99
C GLY A 25 8.96 -6.80 -5.50
N LYS A 26 9.07 -5.73 -6.29
CA LYS A 26 8.96 -4.32 -5.84
C LYS A 26 7.75 -3.59 -6.42
N GLY A 27 6.97 -2.93 -5.57
CA GLY A 27 5.96 -1.95 -5.99
C GLY A 27 6.64 -0.61 -6.33
N LEU A 28 6.61 -0.22 -7.60
CA LEU A 28 7.34 0.95 -8.07
C LEU A 28 6.51 2.22 -7.95
N PHE A 29 5.37 2.28 -8.67
CA PHE A 29 4.61 3.51 -8.84
C PHE A 29 3.12 3.34 -8.58
N GLY A 30 2.46 4.42 -8.19
CA GLY A 30 1.01 4.58 -8.04
C GLY A 30 0.60 6.03 -8.27
N LEU A 31 -0.69 6.36 -8.08
CA LEU A 31 -1.25 7.70 -8.33
C LEU A 31 -0.83 8.29 -9.69
N SER A 32 -0.85 7.48 -10.76
CA SER A 32 -0.40 7.85 -12.11
C SER A 32 1.07 8.29 -12.18
N GLY A 33 1.95 7.64 -11.42
CA GLY A 33 3.38 7.96 -11.37
C GLY A 33 3.76 9.02 -10.34
N LYS A 34 2.78 9.66 -9.70
CA LYS A 34 3.04 10.65 -8.63
C LYS A 34 3.53 10.01 -7.33
N LEU A 35 3.18 8.76 -7.06
CA LEU A 35 3.56 8.05 -5.84
C LEU A 35 4.65 7.02 -6.12
N THR A 36 5.79 7.15 -5.48
CA THR A 36 6.78 6.07 -5.34
C THR A 36 6.35 5.17 -4.18
N ILE A 37 5.95 3.93 -4.48
CA ILE A 37 5.38 3.01 -3.48
C ILE A 37 6.45 2.41 -2.58
N GLN A 38 7.60 2.04 -3.14
CA GLN A 38 8.74 1.49 -2.40
C GLN A 38 10.01 2.30 -2.73
N PRO A 39 10.19 3.48 -2.12
CA PRO A 39 11.46 4.21 -2.20
C PRO A 39 12.62 3.36 -1.65
N GLU A 40 13.86 3.72 -1.98
CA GLU A 40 15.05 2.89 -1.72
C GLU A 40 15.29 2.56 -0.24
N TYR A 41 14.90 3.45 0.67
CA TYR A 41 15.05 3.27 2.12
C TYR A 41 13.96 2.37 2.74
N GLN A 42 12.95 1.93 1.97
CA GLN A 42 11.92 1.01 2.46
C GLN A 42 12.39 -0.44 2.36
N ARG A 43 11.99 -1.25 3.34
CA ARG A 43 12.25 -2.70 3.31
C ARG A 43 11.59 -3.38 2.12
N ASN A 44 12.13 -4.54 1.76
CA ASN A 44 11.55 -5.40 0.74
C ASN A 44 10.09 -5.77 1.03
N TYR A 45 9.32 -5.99 -0.04
CA TYR A 45 7.96 -6.51 0.08
C TYR A 45 8.00 -7.96 0.60
N ILE A 46 7.42 -8.19 1.78
CA ILE A 46 7.44 -9.49 2.47
C ILE A 46 6.03 -10.04 2.73
N TYR A 47 4.97 -9.31 2.39
CA TYR A 47 3.60 -9.82 2.61
C TYR A 47 3.23 -10.99 1.70
N ALA A 48 3.93 -11.16 0.57
CA ALA A 48 3.86 -12.34 -0.29
C ALA A 48 4.61 -13.56 0.26
N SER A 49 5.48 -13.37 1.27
CA SER A 49 6.17 -14.47 1.92
C SER A 49 5.20 -15.34 2.74
N ASP A 50 5.66 -16.52 3.17
CA ASP A 50 4.88 -17.47 3.98
C ASP A 50 3.51 -17.86 3.37
N GLY A 51 3.48 -17.97 2.04
CA GLY A 51 2.27 -18.32 1.28
C GLY A 51 1.27 -17.17 1.13
N GLY A 52 1.72 -15.91 1.23
CA GLY A 52 0.89 -14.73 0.93
C GLY A 52 -0.20 -14.43 1.96
N LYS A 53 -0.16 -15.05 3.15
CA LYS A 53 -1.22 -14.89 4.17
C LYS A 53 -1.48 -13.44 4.55
N ARG A 54 -0.43 -12.62 4.59
CA ARG A 54 -0.55 -11.19 4.94
C ARG A 54 -1.13 -10.37 3.81
N GLU A 55 -0.75 -10.63 2.55
CA GLU A 55 -1.36 -9.93 1.41
C GLU A 55 -2.82 -10.31 1.21
N VAL A 56 -3.19 -11.57 1.45
CA VAL A 56 -4.59 -12.03 1.48
C VAL A 56 -5.39 -11.31 2.59
N ALA A 57 -4.84 -11.21 3.81
CA ALA A 57 -5.53 -10.53 4.92
C ALA A 57 -5.83 -9.05 4.65
N VAL A 58 -5.00 -8.36 3.86
CA VAL A 58 -5.28 -6.98 3.42
C VAL A 58 -6.54 -6.94 2.55
N ILE A 59 -6.67 -7.85 1.59
CA ILE A 59 -7.82 -7.90 0.68
C ILE A 59 -9.09 -8.31 1.43
N GLU A 60 -8.99 -9.30 2.33
CA GLU A 60 -10.11 -9.69 3.18
C GLU A 60 -10.62 -8.53 4.06
N SER A 61 -9.70 -7.69 4.56
CA SER A 61 -10.06 -6.50 5.33
C SER A 61 -10.88 -5.52 4.49
N LEU A 62 -10.46 -5.26 3.24
CA LEU A 62 -11.22 -4.40 2.31
C LEU A 62 -12.61 -4.96 2.02
N LEU A 63 -12.73 -6.27 1.79
CA LEU A 63 -14.02 -6.93 1.56
C LEU A 63 -14.97 -6.87 2.78
N LYS A 64 -14.42 -6.72 3.98
CA LYS A 64 -15.16 -6.58 5.25
C LYS A 64 -15.39 -5.12 5.67
N ASP A 65 -15.03 -4.14 4.84
CA ASP A 65 -15.06 -2.70 5.17
C ASP A 65 -14.18 -2.32 6.37
N TYR A 66 -13.16 -3.13 6.67
CA TYR A 66 -12.23 -2.84 7.74
C TYR A 66 -11.14 -1.89 7.25
N PRO A 67 -10.76 -0.87 8.05
CA PRO A 67 -9.70 0.03 7.68
C PRO A 67 -8.39 -0.76 7.61
N ILE A 68 -7.66 -0.62 6.49
CA ILE A 68 -6.33 -1.22 6.34
C ILE A 68 -5.25 -0.44 7.10
N GLY A 69 -5.63 0.44 8.02
CA GLY A 69 -4.74 1.31 8.82
C GLY A 69 -4.33 2.61 8.13
N LEU A 70 -3.72 3.51 8.91
CA LEU A 70 -3.19 4.78 8.41
C LEU A 70 -2.03 4.56 7.44
N ILE A 71 -1.97 5.38 6.40
CA ILE A 71 -0.89 5.42 5.42
C ILE A 71 -0.22 6.80 5.53
N TYR A 72 1.10 6.84 5.39
CA TYR A 72 1.86 8.09 5.47
C TYR A 72 2.65 8.28 4.18
N PHE A 73 2.52 9.47 3.60
CA PHE A 73 3.32 9.91 2.46
C PHE A 73 4.25 11.03 2.88
N ASN A 74 5.47 11.02 2.35
CA ASN A 74 6.35 12.18 2.27
C ASN A 74 6.03 12.94 0.98
N LYS A 75 5.68 14.21 1.10
CA LYS A 75 5.57 15.11 -0.04
C LYS A 75 6.95 15.69 -0.33
N VAL A 76 7.62 15.13 -1.33
CA VAL A 76 8.96 15.57 -1.75
C VAL A 76 8.86 16.91 -2.49
N ASP A 77 7.85 17.03 -3.35
CA ASP A 77 7.50 18.25 -4.08
C ASP A 77 6.01 18.19 -4.47
N ASP A 78 5.51 19.18 -5.23
CA ASP A 78 4.10 19.25 -5.60
C ASP A 78 3.62 18.08 -6.46
N ASN A 79 4.52 17.41 -7.17
CA ASN A 79 4.22 16.34 -8.13
C ASN A 79 4.79 14.98 -7.73
N ARG A 80 5.48 14.88 -6.59
CA ARG A 80 6.10 13.64 -6.14
C ARG A 80 5.81 13.36 -4.67
N LEU A 81 5.26 12.17 -4.44
CA LEU A 81 4.97 11.59 -3.14
C LEU A 81 5.79 10.31 -2.99
N GLU A 82 6.25 10.02 -1.78
CA GLU A 82 6.93 8.77 -1.44
C GLU A 82 6.26 8.14 -0.22
N VAL A 83 6.12 6.82 -0.21
CA VAL A 83 5.54 6.14 0.96
C VAL A 83 6.53 6.16 2.14
N LEU A 84 6.08 6.70 3.27
CA LEU A 84 6.78 6.61 4.56
C LEU A 84 6.31 5.39 5.37
N ASP A 85 5.02 5.08 5.31
CA ASP A 85 4.44 3.86 5.89
C ASP A 85 3.20 3.43 5.10
N GLY A 86 2.94 2.12 5.05
CA GLY A 86 1.86 1.52 4.27
C GLY A 86 2.31 0.81 2.99
N GLN A 87 3.61 0.77 2.70
CA GLN A 87 4.16 0.19 1.47
C GLN A 87 3.70 -1.24 1.21
N GLN A 88 3.71 -2.11 2.24
CA GLN A 88 3.27 -3.49 2.11
C GLN A 88 1.79 -3.58 1.74
N ARG A 89 0.93 -2.79 2.40
CA ARG A 89 -0.52 -2.78 2.17
C ARG A 89 -0.86 -2.28 0.77
N ILE A 90 -0.26 -1.18 0.34
CA ILE A 90 -0.47 -0.63 -1.00
C ILE A 90 -0.01 -1.63 -2.06
N THR A 91 1.14 -2.28 -1.85
CA THR A 91 1.67 -3.28 -2.78
C THR A 91 0.78 -4.52 -2.86
N SER A 92 0.26 -5.02 -1.73
CA SER A 92 -0.70 -6.14 -1.71
C SER A 92 -1.97 -5.82 -2.51
N VAL A 93 -2.53 -4.62 -2.32
CA VAL A 93 -3.72 -4.20 -3.06
C VAL A 93 -3.42 -4.06 -4.56
N GLY A 94 -2.31 -3.41 -4.92
CA GLY A 94 -1.88 -3.26 -6.31
C GLY A 94 -1.66 -4.61 -7.01
N ARG A 95 -0.99 -5.55 -6.34
CA ARG A 95 -0.81 -6.94 -6.82
C ARG A 95 -2.14 -7.65 -7.02
N PHE A 96 -3.08 -7.52 -6.08
CA PHE A 96 -4.37 -8.18 -6.19
C PHE A 96 -5.20 -7.66 -7.37
N ILE A 97 -5.33 -6.33 -7.51
CA ILE A 97 -6.14 -5.74 -8.59
C ILE A 97 -5.54 -5.94 -9.99
N THR A 98 -4.28 -6.37 -10.05
CA THR A 98 -3.57 -6.74 -11.29
C THR A 98 -3.43 -8.26 -11.44
N ASP A 99 -4.27 -9.02 -10.74
CA ASP A 99 -4.40 -10.48 -10.82
C ASP A 99 -3.10 -11.26 -10.54
N LYS A 100 -2.22 -10.71 -9.70
CA LYS A 100 -0.93 -11.35 -9.34
C LYS A 100 -1.07 -12.49 -8.35
N PHE A 101 -2.18 -12.54 -7.62
CA PHE A 101 -2.52 -13.64 -6.72
C PHE A 101 -4.04 -13.71 -6.54
N ALA A 102 -4.52 -14.86 -6.06
CA ALA A 102 -5.91 -15.08 -5.72
C ALA A 102 -6.13 -15.10 -4.20
N ILE A 103 -7.34 -14.74 -3.78
CA ILE A 103 -7.84 -14.99 -2.42
C ILE A 103 -8.79 -16.19 -2.43
N LYS A 104 -9.12 -16.72 -1.25
CA LYS A 104 -10.19 -17.71 -1.13
C LYS A 104 -11.49 -17.04 -0.72
N ASP A 105 -12.60 -17.43 -1.35
CA ASP A 105 -13.93 -17.03 -0.90
C ASP A 105 -14.43 -17.92 0.26
N GLU A 106 -15.66 -17.66 0.70
CA GLU A 106 -16.34 -18.40 1.77
C GLU A 106 -16.51 -19.90 1.50
N ASN A 107 -16.44 -20.32 0.23
CA ASN A 107 -16.52 -21.71 -0.19
C ASN A 107 -15.13 -22.32 -0.42
N GLY A 108 -14.06 -21.57 -0.14
CA GLY A 108 -12.68 -22.01 -0.35
C GLY A 108 -12.23 -21.98 -1.81
N MET A 109 -13.02 -21.40 -2.72
CA MET A 109 -12.66 -21.27 -4.13
C MET A 109 -11.73 -20.08 -4.35
N GLU A 110 -10.75 -20.25 -5.24
CA GLU A 110 -9.81 -19.20 -5.60
C GLU A 110 -10.48 -18.12 -6.44
N GLN A 111 -10.28 -16.87 -6.06
CA GLN A 111 -10.83 -15.68 -6.69
C GLN A 111 -9.72 -14.70 -7.02
N TYR A 112 -9.52 -14.48 -8.31
CA TYR A 112 -8.74 -13.36 -8.84
C TYR A 112 -9.61 -12.11 -8.89
N PHE A 113 -9.00 -10.93 -8.87
CA PHE A 113 -9.74 -9.67 -8.93
C PHE A 113 -10.60 -9.59 -10.19
N GLY A 114 -10.02 -9.88 -11.36
CA GLY A 114 -10.71 -9.84 -12.65
C GLY A 114 -11.90 -10.80 -12.76
N GLY A 115 -11.85 -11.95 -12.07
CA GLY A 115 -12.90 -12.97 -12.05
C GLY A 115 -13.98 -12.75 -10.98
N MET A 116 -13.77 -11.82 -10.05
CA MET A 116 -14.69 -11.56 -8.95
C MET A 116 -15.99 -10.88 -9.40
N ALA A 117 -17.06 -11.05 -8.63
CA ALA A 117 -18.31 -10.32 -8.82
C ALA A 117 -18.09 -8.79 -8.79
N LYS A 118 -18.84 -8.07 -9.64
CA LYS A 118 -18.64 -6.63 -9.90
C LYS A 118 -18.86 -5.74 -8.67
N ASP A 119 -19.78 -6.12 -7.81
CA ASP A 119 -20.05 -5.45 -6.53
C ASP A 119 -18.82 -5.53 -5.61
N LYS A 120 -18.18 -6.70 -5.50
CA LYS A 120 -16.96 -6.87 -4.70
C LYS A 120 -15.75 -6.14 -5.31
N GLN A 121 -15.61 -6.16 -6.64
CA GLN A 121 -14.58 -5.34 -7.32
C GLN A 121 -14.76 -3.85 -7.01
N THR A 122 -16.00 -3.36 -7.13
CA THR A 122 -16.34 -1.96 -6.84
C THR A 122 -16.05 -1.61 -5.39
N LYS A 123 -16.44 -2.48 -4.46
CA LYS A 123 -16.17 -2.33 -3.02
C LYS A 123 -14.67 -2.12 -2.73
N ILE A 124 -13.82 -2.98 -3.28
CA ILE A 124 -12.36 -2.85 -3.13
C ILE A 124 -11.88 -1.53 -3.71
N LEU A 125 -12.24 -1.22 -4.97
CA LEU A 125 -11.76 -0.05 -5.69
C LEU A 125 -12.19 1.28 -5.06
N GLU A 126 -13.41 1.35 -4.53
CA GLU A 126 -13.99 2.58 -3.96
C GLU A 126 -13.67 2.76 -2.47
N THR A 127 -12.97 1.81 -1.85
CA THR A 127 -12.56 1.95 -0.45
C THR A 127 -11.70 3.20 -0.28
N LYS A 128 -12.16 4.11 0.61
CA LYS A 128 -11.44 5.33 0.96
C LYS A 128 -10.30 5.02 1.93
N LEU A 129 -9.15 5.64 1.67
CA LEU A 129 -7.94 5.45 2.46
C LEU A 129 -7.75 6.63 3.42
N LEU A 130 -7.17 6.34 4.58
CA LEU A 130 -6.76 7.35 5.55
C LEU A 130 -5.27 7.65 5.34
N ILE A 131 -4.97 8.77 4.70
CA ILE A 131 -3.61 9.10 4.27
C ILE A 131 -3.18 10.42 4.90
N TYR A 132 -2.06 10.44 5.61
CA TYR A 132 -1.37 11.67 5.97
C TYR A 132 -0.32 12.00 4.92
N GLU A 133 -0.47 13.16 4.28
CA GLU A 133 0.61 13.79 3.52
C GLU A 133 1.44 14.65 4.46
N CYS A 134 2.73 14.32 4.56
CA CYS A 134 3.70 14.96 5.44
C CYS A 134 4.69 15.79 4.60
N GLU A 135 4.98 17.01 5.05
CA GLU A 135 5.93 17.92 4.40
C GLU A 135 6.82 18.55 5.48
N GLY A 136 8.14 18.57 5.26
CA GLY A 136 9.09 19.08 6.23
C GLY A 136 10.53 18.98 5.76
N THR A 137 11.46 19.40 6.60
CA THR A 137 12.90 19.21 6.31
C THR A 137 13.27 17.74 6.35
N GLU A 138 14.37 17.37 5.69
CA GLU A 138 14.86 15.99 5.68
C GLU A 138 15.04 15.41 7.09
N SER A 139 15.59 16.20 8.03
CA SER A 139 15.76 15.81 9.43
C SER A 139 14.42 15.50 10.11
N GLN A 140 13.39 16.32 9.85
CA GLN A 140 12.05 16.11 10.41
C GLN A 140 11.39 14.84 9.84
N ILE A 141 11.53 14.60 8.53
CA ILE A 141 11.00 13.40 7.89
C ILE A 141 11.71 12.14 8.41
N LYS A 142 13.04 12.18 8.58
CA LYS A 142 13.81 11.07 9.17
C LYS A 142 13.41 10.77 10.60
N GLU A 143 13.22 11.79 11.43
CA GLU A 143 12.75 11.64 12.81
C GLU A 143 11.34 11.05 12.84
N TRP A 144 10.43 11.57 12.00
CA TRP A 144 9.08 11.05 11.88
C TRP A 144 9.05 9.60 11.41
N PHE A 145 9.86 9.26 10.39
CA PHE A 145 10.00 7.91 9.88
C PHE A 145 10.45 6.94 10.99
N LYS A 146 11.37 7.35 11.87
CA LYS A 146 11.70 6.54 13.06
C LYS A 146 10.48 6.40 13.96
N THR A 147 9.81 7.50 14.32
CA THR A 147 8.64 7.48 15.21
C THR A 147 7.52 6.55 14.75
N ILE A 148 7.15 6.59 13.47
CA ILE A 148 6.10 5.70 12.93
C ILE A 148 6.53 4.23 12.89
N ASN A 149 7.82 3.96 12.67
CA ASN A 149 8.34 2.59 12.60
C ASN A 149 8.66 1.99 13.98
N ILE A 150 8.67 2.76 15.07
CA ILE A 150 8.87 2.26 16.45
C ILE A 150 7.75 1.29 16.86
N ALA A 151 6.51 1.51 16.41
CA ALA A 151 5.38 0.62 16.69
C ALA A 151 5.28 -0.57 15.71
N GLY A 152 6.07 -0.57 14.63
CA GLY A 152 6.12 -1.64 13.63
C GLY A 152 7.22 -2.66 13.92
N VAL A 153 7.25 -3.75 13.15
CA VAL A 153 8.40 -4.67 13.16
C VAL A 153 9.67 -3.87 12.83
N PRO A 154 10.67 -3.83 13.73
CA PRO A 154 11.88 -3.03 13.55
C PRO A 154 12.51 -3.27 12.19
N LEU A 155 12.97 -2.19 11.56
CA LEU A 155 13.87 -2.31 10.43
C LEU A 155 15.16 -2.92 10.96
N VAL A 156 15.47 -4.14 10.53
CA VAL A 156 16.81 -4.67 10.68
C VAL A 156 17.69 -3.78 9.79
N PRO A 157 18.79 -3.21 10.29
CA PRO A 157 19.75 -2.52 9.44
C PRO A 157 20.13 -3.46 8.29
N GLN A 158 20.00 -2.98 7.05
CA GLN A 158 20.52 -3.70 5.91
C GLN A 158 22.05 -3.60 6.02
N GLU A 159 22.73 -4.75 6.18
CA GLU A 159 24.20 -4.84 6.21
C GLU A 159 24.82 -4.35 4.88
#